data_AF-D1PXV9-F1
#
_entry.id   AF-D1PXV9-F1
#
_cell.length_a   1.000
_cell.length_b   1.000
_cell.length_c   1.000
_cell.angle_alpha   90.00
_cell.angle_beta   90.00
_cell.angle_gamma   90.00
#
_symmetry.space_group_name_H-M   'P 1'
#
loop_
_entity.id
_entity.type
_entity.pdbx_description
1 polymer ?
#
loop_
_entity_poly.entity_id
_entity_poly.type
_entity_poly.pdbx_seq_one_letter_code
_entity_poly.pdbx_strand_id
1 'polypeptide(L)'
;MKKIVLTFVALFSMTMAFADHAEKNHVKENKTTEVSVMTMDQNYDMTLNYRKLGSALGLNGHQMEAVETVHNRFIDEMNNAGRAEESNRKALVKEAANKELKYMSYILDESQYKKFTTLLNLTLNNRGLLK
;
A
#
# COMPACT_ATOMS: atom_id res chain seq x y z
N MET A 1 -14.06 -64.61 -18.95
CA MET A 1 -14.93 -63.67 -18.20
C MET A 1 -14.18 -63.16 -16.99
N LYS A 2 -13.92 -61.85 -16.94
CA LYS A 2 -14.02 -60.96 -15.77
C LYS A 2 -13.51 -59.59 -16.20
N LYS A 3 -14.44 -58.65 -16.32
CA LYS A 3 -14.21 -57.26 -16.66
C LYS A 3 -13.57 -56.58 -15.45
N ILE A 4 -12.47 -55.87 -15.63
CA ILE A 4 -12.00 -54.90 -14.66
C ILE A 4 -11.96 -53.55 -15.35
N VAL A 5 -12.66 -52.63 -14.71
CA VAL A 5 -13.20 -51.36 -15.17
C VAL A 5 -12.08 -50.33 -15.32
N LEU A 6 -12.09 -49.64 -16.46
CA LEU A 6 -11.35 -48.41 -16.70
C LEU A 6 -12.14 -47.24 -16.09
N THR A 7 -11.57 -46.51 -15.13
CA THR A 7 -12.11 -45.22 -14.69
C THR A 7 -10.96 -44.29 -14.36
N PHE A 8 -10.71 -43.35 -15.27
CA PHE A 8 -9.86 -42.18 -15.06
C PHE A 8 -10.70 -41.12 -14.34
N VAL A 9 -10.28 -40.71 -13.15
CA VAL A 9 -10.72 -39.45 -12.53
C VAL A 9 -9.47 -38.63 -12.28
N ALA A 10 -9.20 -37.68 -13.18
CA ALA A 10 -8.23 -36.64 -12.98
C ALA A 10 -8.93 -35.50 -12.21
N LEU A 11 -8.72 -35.44 -10.90
CA LEU A 11 -9.02 -34.24 -10.12
C LEU A 11 -7.70 -33.48 -9.94
N PHE A 12 -7.46 -32.53 -10.84
CA PHE A 12 -6.53 -31.44 -10.58
C PHE A 12 -7.16 -30.52 -9.52
N SER A 13 -6.90 -30.82 -8.26
CA SER A 13 -6.95 -29.82 -7.19
C SER A 13 -5.53 -29.65 -6.68
N MET A 14 -4.76 -28.79 -7.36
CA MET A 14 -3.56 -28.24 -6.74
C MET A 14 -4.00 -27.32 -5.62
N THR A 15 -3.96 -27.85 -4.40
CA THR A 15 -4.00 -27.06 -3.18
C THR A 15 -2.73 -26.21 -3.16
N MET A 16 -2.84 -24.89 -3.32
CA MET A 16 -1.74 -24.00 -2.97
C MET A 16 -1.64 -23.95 -1.44
N ALA A 17 -0.96 -24.94 -0.86
CA ALA A 17 -0.42 -24.82 0.48
C ALA A 17 0.84 -23.97 0.34
N PHE A 18 0.82 -22.74 0.85
CA PHE A 18 2.07 -22.03 1.12
C PHE A 18 2.78 -22.85 2.20
N ALA A 19 3.93 -23.39 1.80
CA ALA A 19 4.87 -24.04 2.69
C ALA A 19 5.30 -23.04 3.76
N ASP A 20 4.73 -23.21 4.95
CA ASP A 20 5.37 -22.81 6.19
C ASP A 20 6.63 -23.68 6.35
N HIS A 21 7.79 -23.05 6.21
CA HIS A 21 9.08 -23.66 6.54
C HIS A 21 9.84 -22.69 7.45
N ALA A 22 9.49 -22.70 8.72
CA ALA A 22 10.47 -22.61 9.79
C ALA A 22 10.09 -23.59 10.91
N GLU A 23 10.84 -24.68 10.96
CA GLU A 23 10.71 -25.78 11.90
C GLU A 23 11.07 -25.36 13.33
N LYS A 24 10.15 -25.70 14.24
CA LYS A 24 10.29 -26.01 15.69
C LYS A 24 10.99 -24.99 16.60
N ASN A 25 10.17 -24.35 17.45
CA ASN A 25 10.26 -24.57 18.89
C ASN A 25 8.86 -24.41 19.53
N HIS A 26 8.40 -25.46 20.19
CA HIS A 26 7.21 -25.43 21.04
C HIS A 26 7.56 -24.79 22.38
N VAL A 27 7.10 -23.57 22.63
CA VAL A 27 6.76 -23.11 23.99
C VAL A 27 5.53 -22.21 23.88
N LYS A 28 4.46 -22.59 24.59
CA LYS A 28 3.33 -21.72 24.89
C LYS A 28 3.80 -20.66 25.89
N GLU A 29 3.63 -19.38 25.59
CA GLU A 29 3.16 -18.29 26.48
C GLU A 29 3.61 -16.91 25.99
N ASN A 30 2.68 -15.95 26.13
CA ASN A 30 2.85 -14.50 25.99
C ASN A 30 3.55 -14.00 24.72
N LYS A 31 2.74 -13.64 23.72
CA LYS A 31 3.17 -12.86 22.55
C LYS A 31 3.49 -11.43 22.99
N THR A 32 4.66 -11.31 23.61
CA THR A 32 5.39 -10.07 23.82
C THR A 32 5.67 -9.50 22.43
N THR A 33 5.35 -8.23 22.24
CA THR A 33 5.57 -7.46 21.02
C THR A 33 7.04 -7.54 20.62
N GLU A 34 7.37 -8.49 19.77
CA GLU A 34 8.66 -8.53 19.08
C GLU A 34 8.63 -7.42 18.03
N VAL A 35 9.31 -6.32 18.36
CA VAL A 35 9.67 -5.27 17.42
C VAL A 35 10.60 -5.91 16.38
N SER A 36 10.00 -6.54 15.38
CA SER A 36 10.68 -7.04 14.19
C SER A 36 11.35 -5.86 13.50
N VAL A 37 12.65 -6.00 13.28
CA VAL A 37 13.52 -5.12 12.49
C VAL A 37 12.76 -4.57 11.28
N MET A 38 12.78 -3.23 11.17
CA MET A 38 11.99 -2.41 10.24
C MET A 38 12.27 -2.77 8.77
N THR A 39 11.58 -3.77 8.23
CA THR A 39 11.32 -3.82 6.79
C THR A 39 10.18 -2.83 6.55
N MET A 40 10.47 -1.72 5.84
CA MET A 40 9.38 -0.89 5.33
C MET A 40 8.52 -1.77 4.42
N ASP A 41 7.27 -1.98 4.79
CA ASP A 41 6.28 -2.50 3.86
C ASP A 41 6.24 -1.55 2.66
N GLN A 42 6.65 -2.06 1.50
CA GLN A 42 6.73 -1.31 0.24
C GLN A 42 5.38 -0.69 -0.15
N ASN A 43 4.28 -1.17 0.44
CA ASN A 43 2.96 -0.58 0.28
C ASN A 43 2.87 0.87 0.80
N TYR A 44 3.73 1.29 1.74
CA TYR A 44 3.71 2.64 2.31
C TYR A 44 4.67 3.63 1.61
N ASP A 45 5.55 3.16 0.73
CA ASP A 45 6.48 4.04 -0.01
C ASP A 45 5.73 4.84 -1.08
N MET A 46 5.44 6.12 -0.80
CA MET A 46 4.75 7.02 -1.73
C MET A 46 5.69 7.82 -2.63
N THR A 47 6.98 7.47 -2.72
CA THR A 47 7.91 8.19 -3.60
C THR A 47 7.47 8.12 -5.07
N LEU A 48 7.66 9.22 -5.79
CA LEU A 48 7.30 9.31 -7.20
C LEU A 48 8.21 10.29 -7.95
N ASN A 49 8.12 10.25 -9.29
CA ASN A 49 8.80 11.22 -10.14
C ASN A 49 7.93 12.47 -10.31
N TYR A 50 8.34 13.59 -9.69
CA TYR A 50 7.58 14.84 -9.75
C TYR A 50 7.41 15.40 -11.15
N ARG A 51 8.38 15.21 -12.06
CA ARG A 51 8.22 15.63 -13.46
C ARG A 51 7.08 14.87 -14.16
N LYS A 52 6.94 13.58 -13.86
CA LYS A 52 5.84 12.77 -14.42
C LYS A 52 4.50 13.14 -13.80
N LEU A 53 4.44 13.34 -12.48
CA LEU A 53 3.23 13.83 -11.82
C LEU A 53 2.83 15.20 -12.37
N GLY A 54 3.79 16.12 -12.49
CA GLY A 54 3.59 17.45 -13.04
C GLY A 54 3.11 17.43 -14.48
N SER A 55 3.65 16.55 -15.32
CA SER A 55 3.16 16.36 -16.69
C SER A 55 1.73 15.78 -16.73
N ALA A 56 1.40 14.82 -15.85
CA ALA A 56 0.07 14.22 -15.80
C ALA A 56 -1.02 15.21 -15.35
N LEU A 57 -0.66 16.09 -14.41
CA LEU A 57 -1.56 17.12 -13.89
C LEU A 57 -1.57 18.39 -14.74
N GLY A 58 -0.48 18.68 -15.47
CA GLY A 58 -0.31 19.94 -16.19
C GLY A 58 0.08 21.09 -15.25
N LEU A 59 1.03 20.84 -14.35
CA LEU A 59 1.48 21.83 -13.36
C LEU A 59 2.39 22.89 -13.99
N ASN A 60 2.23 24.13 -13.55
CA ASN A 60 3.24 25.17 -13.78
C ASN A 60 4.41 25.05 -12.79
N GLY A 61 5.46 25.88 -12.97
CA GLY A 61 6.67 25.82 -12.14
C GLY A 61 6.43 26.01 -10.64
N HIS A 62 5.63 27.01 -10.26
CA HIS A 62 5.31 27.27 -8.85
C HIS A 62 4.46 26.15 -8.24
N GLN A 63 3.52 25.60 -9.01
CA GLN A 63 2.75 24.45 -8.57
C GLN A 63 3.63 23.22 -8.38
N MET A 64 4.63 23.00 -9.23
CA MET A 64 5.56 21.87 -9.09
C MET A 64 6.29 21.91 -7.76
N GLU A 65 6.88 23.06 -7.40
CA GLU A 65 7.62 23.24 -6.15
C GLU A 65 6.72 23.04 -4.91
N ALA A 66 5.51 23.59 -4.96
CA ALA A 66 4.54 23.45 -3.87
C ALA A 66 4.03 22.01 -3.74
N VAL A 67 3.72 21.33 -4.85
CA VAL A 67 3.31 19.91 -4.88
C VAL A 67 4.43 19.03 -4.33
N GLU A 68 5.67 19.25 -4.74
CA GLU A 68 6.82 18.49 -4.23
C GLU A 68 6.96 18.65 -2.71
N THR A 69 6.87 19.88 -2.21
CA THR A 69 6.93 20.16 -0.77
C THR A 69 5.83 19.45 0.01
N VAL A 70 4.58 19.57 -0.45
CA VAL A 70 3.41 18.95 0.21
C VAL A 70 3.50 17.42 0.16
N HIS A 71 3.87 16.86 -0.98
CA HIS A 71 3.94 15.41 -1.18
C HIS A 71 5.11 14.77 -0.42
N ASN A 72 6.25 15.45 -0.29
CA ASN A 72 7.36 14.98 0.55
C ASN A 72 6.93 14.80 2.02
N ARG A 73 6.13 15.73 2.56
CA ARG A 73 5.54 15.55 3.90
C ARG A 73 4.62 14.32 3.95
N PHE A 74 3.80 14.11 2.92
CA PHE A 74 2.93 12.93 2.85
C PHE A 74 3.73 11.61 2.81
N ILE A 75 4.85 11.58 2.08
CA ILE A 75 5.79 10.43 2.09
C ILE A 75 6.27 10.16 3.53
N ASP A 76 6.68 11.18 4.27
CA ASP A 76 7.12 11.02 5.66
C ASP A 76 6.00 10.50 6.58
N GLU A 77 4.79 11.04 6.44
CA GLU A 77 3.63 10.59 7.22
C GLU A 77 3.27 9.12 6.91
N MET A 78 3.35 8.71 5.64
CA MET A 78 3.10 7.34 5.20
C MET A 78 4.20 6.38 5.66
N ASN A 79 5.46 6.80 5.62
CA ASN A 79 6.58 6.07 6.19
C ASN A 79 6.40 5.84 7.70
N ASN A 80 5.93 6.86 8.42
CA ASN A 80 5.61 6.73 9.84
C ASN A 80 4.43 5.78 10.08
N ALA A 81 3.40 5.84 9.23
CA ALA A 81 2.27 4.91 9.29
C ALA A 81 2.71 3.45 9.07
N GLY A 82 3.62 3.19 8.12
CA GLY A 82 4.15 1.85 7.86
C GLY A 82 4.96 1.26 9.02
N ARG A 83 5.48 2.12 9.91
CA ARG A 83 6.26 1.76 11.11
C ARG A 83 5.42 1.66 12.38
N ALA A 84 4.17 2.08 12.34
CA ALA A 84 3.27 2.05 13.49
C ALA A 84 2.74 0.63 13.76
N GLU A 85 2.18 0.45 14.96
CA GLU A 85 1.40 -0.74 15.32
C GLU A 85 0.24 -0.96 14.33
N GLU A 86 -0.04 -2.22 13.99
CA GLU A 86 -1.03 -2.60 12.98
C GLU A 86 -2.40 -1.95 13.23
N SER A 87 -2.84 -1.90 14.49
CA SER A 87 -4.10 -1.29 14.90
C SER A 87 -4.22 0.20 14.56
N ASN A 88 -3.09 0.89 14.43
CA ASN A 88 -3.04 2.34 14.21
C ASN A 88 -2.82 2.71 12.74
N ARG A 89 -2.27 1.80 11.92
CA ARG A 89 -1.85 2.11 10.54
C ARG A 89 -2.98 2.68 9.69
N LYS A 90 -4.17 2.06 9.73
CA LYS A 90 -5.34 2.51 8.96
C LYS A 90 -5.76 3.94 9.29
N ALA A 91 -5.71 4.32 10.57
CA ALA A 91 -6.05 5.67 11.00
C ALA A 91 -5.00 6.68 10.50
N LEU A 92 -3.72 6.35 10.63
CA LEU A 92 -2.61 7.20 10.20
C LEU A 92 -2.58 7.41 8.67
N VAL A 93 -2.81 6.35 7.89
CA VAL A 93 -2.95 6.45 6.42
C VAL A 93 -4.09 7.38 6.04
N LYS A 94 -5.25 7.24 6.68
CA LYS A 94 -6.41 8.10 6.41
C LYS A 94 -6.13 9.55 6.78
N GLU A 95 -5.45 9.78 7.90
CA GLU A 95 -5.06 11.13 8.32
C GLU A 95 -4.09 11.77 7.33
N ALA A 96 -3.04 11.04 6.93
CA ALA A 96 -2.06 11.50 5.95
C ALA A 96 -2.72 11.83 4.60
N ALA A 97 -3.59 10.93 4.09
CA ALA A 97 -4.31 11.15 2.84
C ALA A 97 -5.25 12.37 2.90
N ASN A 98 -5.93 12.58 4.03
CA ASN A 98 -6.81 13.75 4.22
C ASN A 98 -6.00 15.06 4.25
N LYS A 99 -4.84 15.06 4.92
CA LYS A 99 -3.94 16.22 4.92
C LYS A 99 -3.42 16.49 3.51
N GLU A 100 -2.94 15.47 2.81
CA GLU A 100 -2.45 15.59 1.43
C GLU A 100 -3.50 16.25 0.53
N LEU A 101 -4.73 15.72 0.52
CA LEU A 101 -5.85 16.29 -0.23
C LEU A 101 -6.14 17.73 0.18
N LYS A 102 -6.22 18.01 1.48
CA LYS A 102 -6.45 19.37 1.97
C LYS A 102 -5.39 20.34 1.46
N TYR A 103 -4.11 20.00 1.56
CA TYR A 103 -3.04 20.92 1.16
C TYR A 103 -2.91 21.06 -0.36
N MET A 104 -3.11 19.98 -1.11
CA MET A 104 -3.16 20.03 -2.57
C MET A 104 -4.30 20.92 -3.09
N SER A 105 -5.42 21.01 -2.37
CA SER A 105 -6.54 21.89 -2.76
C SER A 105 -6.20 23.38 -2.74
N TYR A 106 -5.13 23.81 -2.04
CA TYR A 106 -4.65 25.19 -2.05
C TYR A 106 -3.70 25.49 -3.22
N ILE A 107 -3.19 24.46 -3.90
CA ILE A 107 -2.14 24.58 -4.92
C ILE A 107 -2.71 24.32 -6.32
N LEU A 108 -3.60 23.33 -6.42
CA LEU A 108 -4.13 22.81 -7.67
C LEU A 108 -5.44 23.51 -8.03
N ASP A 109 -5.67 23.74 -9.32
CA ASP A 109 -6.99 24.09 -9.81
C ASP A 109 -7.95 22.88 -9.73
N GLU A 110 -9.24 23.10 -10.01
CA GLU A 110 -10.27 22.07 -9.90
C GLU A 110 -9.98 20.82 -10.76
N SER A 111 -9.49 21.02 -12.00
CA SER A 111 -9.21 19.93 -12.94
C SER A 111 -7.99 19.12 -12.50
N GLN A 112 -6.93 19.82 -12.09
CA GLN A 112 -5.71 19.24 -11.53
C GLN A 112 -6.02 18.47 -10.24
N TYR A 113 -6.79 19.06 -9.33
CA TYR A 113 -7.16 18.47 -8.05
C TYR A 113 -7.99 17.19 -8.21
N LYS A 114 -8.95 17.19 -9.15
CA LYS A 114 -9.76 16.01 -9.47
C LYS A 114 -8.91 14.86 -10.01
N LYS A 115 -7.96 15.15 -10.90
CA LYS A 115 -7.01 14.14 -11.41
C LYS A 115 -6.12 13.62 -10.29
N PHE A 116 -5.56 14.51 -9.47
CA PHE A 116 -4.71 14.14 -8.34
C PHE A 116 -5.44 13.22 -7.35
N THR A 117 -6.66 13.57 -6.97
CA THR A 117 -7.49 12.76 -6.05
C THR A 117 -7.74 11.36 -6.63
N THR A 118 -7.99 11.26 -7.94
CA THR A 118 -8.15 9.98 -8.63
C THR A 118 -6.87 9.14 -8.56
N LEU A 119 -5.71 9.74 -8.86
CA LEU A 119 -4.41 9.07 -8.81
C LEU A 119 -4.06 8.61 -7.38
N LEU A 120 -4.29 9.45 -6.38
CA LEU A 120 -4.03 9.09 -4.98
C LEU A 120 -4.90 7.92 -4.52
N ASN A 121 -6.21 7.97 -4.80
CA ASN A 121 -7.13 6.90 -4.45
C ASN A 121 -6.77 5.58 -5.15
N LEU A 122 -6.42 5.61 -6.44
CA LEU A 122 -5.97 4.42 -7.17
C LEU A 122 -4.68 3.86 -6.56
N THR A 123 -3.71 4.72 -6.23
CA THR A 123 -2.44 4.31 -5.64
C THR A 123 -2.64 3.62 -4.29
N LEU A 124 -3.43 4.23 -3.41
CA LEU A 124 -3.71 3.66 -2.08
C LEU A 124 -4.50 2.35 -2.17
N ASN A 125 -5.48 2.25 -3.08
CA ASN A 125 -6.22 1.00 -3.32
C ASN A 125 -5.32 -0.11 -3.87
N ASN A 126 -4.51 0.18 -4.88
CA ASN A 126 -3.61 -0.79 -5.52
C ASN A 126 -2.56 -1.33 -4.54
N ARG A 127 -2.18 -0.52 -3.55
CA ARG A 127 -1.27 -0.89 -2.46
C ARG A 127 -1.97 -1.53 -1.25
N GLY A 128 -3.29 -1.74 -1.33
CA GLY A 128 -4.07 -2.39 -0.28
C GLY A 128 -4.29 -1.55 0.98
N LEU A 129 -4.02 -0.23 0.93
CA LEU A 129 -4.05 0.66 2.09
C LEU A 129 -5.46 1.20 2.44
N LEU A 130 -6.43 1.02 1.54
CA LEU A 130 -7.84 1.43 1.74
C LEU A 130 -8.80 0.25 1.97
N LYS A 131 -8.29 -0.96 2.20
CA LYS A 131 -9.11 -2.14 2.49
C LYS A 131 -9.76 -2.09 3.87
#